data_AF-A0A3B9CR58-F1
#
_entry.id   AF-A0A3B9CR58-F1
#
_cell.length_a   1.000
_cell.length_b   1.000
_cell.length_c   1.000
_cell.angle_alpha   90.00
_cell.angle_beta   90.00
_cell.angle_gamma   90.00
#
_symmetry.space_group_name_H-M   'P 1'
#
loop_
_entity.id
_entity.type
_entity.pdbx_description
1 polymer ?
#
loop_
_entity_poly.entity_id
_entity_poly.type
_entity_poly.pdbx_seq_one_letter_code
_entity_poly.pdbx_strand_id
1 'polypeptide(L)' 'AFDRFSKLFPEDDLAADALFWSGESYRMAKDDREAFRRYNRCRWDFPESESARYSRGRLALPEMLQQFEAEARSVEDQ' A
#
# COMPACT_ATOMS: atom_id res chain seq x y z
N ALA A 1 -4.54 14.07 5.34
CA ALA A 1 -3.80 12.81 5.08
C ALA A 1 -4.29 12.21 3.78
N PHE A 2 -3.39 11.68 2.95
CA PHE A 2 -3.70 11.10 1.64
C PHE A 2 -4.75 9.98 1.71
N ASP A 3 -4.73 9.20 2.79
CA ASP A 3 -5.73 8.17 3.06
C ASP A 3 -7.17 8.66 3.14
N ARG A 4 -7.35 9.90 3.59
CA ARG A 4 -8.68 10.49 3.67
C ARG A 4 -9.15 10.87 2.27
N PHE A 5 -8.26 11.32 1.41
CA PHE A 5 -8.57 11.66 0.03
C PHE A 5 -9.03 10.42 -0.75
N SER A 6 -8.24 9.34 -0.77
CA SER A 6 -8.60 8.11 -1.50
C SER A 6 -9.86 7.41 -0.98
N LYS A 7 -10.28 7.68 0.27
CA LYS A 7 -11.55 7.21 0.82
C LYS A 7 -12.75 8.07 0.42
N LEU A 8 -12.56 9.39 0.31
CA LEU A 8 -13.65 10.32 0.00
C LEU A 8 -13.88 10.48 -1.50
N PHE A 9 -12.82 10.29 -2.29
CA PHE A 9 -12.81 10.47 -3.74
C PHE A 9 -12.18 9.25 -4.43
N PRO A 10 -12.78 8.05 -4.32
CA PRO A 10 -12.19 6.82 -4.86
C PRO A 10 -12.15 6.76 -6.39
N GLU A 11 -13.01 7.52 -7.08
CA GLU A 11 -13.08 7.59 -8.55
C GLU A 11 -12.25 8.73 -9.14
N ASP A 12 -11.66 9.58 -8.28
CA ASP A 12 -10.80 10.67 -8.72
C ASP A 12 -9.48 10.10 -9.25
N ASP A 13 -8.96 10.68 -10.33
CA ASP A 13 -7.71 10.25 -10.97
C ASP A 13 -6.52 10.24 -9.99
N LEU A 14 -6.56 11.08 -8.94
CA LEU A 14 -5.53 11.16 -7.91
C LEU A 14 -5.68 10.13 -6.79
N ALA A 15 -6.73 9.30 -6.79
CA ALA A 15 -6.97 8.32 -5.74
C ALA A 15 -5.83 7.29 -5.64
N ALA A 16 -5.31 6.86 -6.80
CA ALA A 16 -4.17 5.96 -6.88
C ALA A 16 -2.89 6.60 -6.32
N ASP A 17 -2.60 7.84 -6.72
CA ASP A 17 -1.43 8.57 -6.23
C ASP A 17 -1.51 8.83 -4.72
N ALA A 18 -2.69 9.15 -4.21
CA ALA A 18 -2.91 9.34 -2.78
C ALA A 18 -2.62 8.04 -2.00
N LEU A 19 -3.03 6.88 -2.50
CA LEU A 19 -2.67 5.61 -1.84
C LEU A 19 -1.17 5.35 -1.87
N PHE A 20 -0.51 5.57 -3.00
CA PHE A 20 0.94 5.38 -3.11
C PHE A 20 1.71 6.31 -2.16
N TRP A 21 1.42 7.62 -2.17
CA TRP A 21 2.08 8.59 -1.30
C TRP A 21 1.78 8.39 0.18
N SER A 22 0.60 7.84 0.51
CA SER A 22 0.32 7.38 1.86
C SER A 22 1.25 6.23 2.27
N GLY A 23 1.41 5.22 1.41
CA GLY A 23 2.34 4.12 1.65
C GLY A 23 3.77 4.59 1.86
N GLU A 24 4.24 5.56 1.05
CA GLU A 24 5.57 6.16 1.23
C GLU A 24 5.70 6.91 2.56
N SER A 25 4.65 7.63 2.97
CA SER A 25 4.63 8.34 4.25
C SER A 25 4.77 7.36 5.43
N TYR A 26 4.03 6.25 5.41
CA TYR A 26 4.15 5.21 6.44
C TYR A 26 5.52 4.51 6.41
N ARG A 27 6.05 4.22 5.21
CA ARG A 27 7.39 3.61 5.07
C ARG A 27 8.48 4.53 5.61
N MET A 28 8.40 5.83 5.34
CA MET A 28 9.31 6.83 5.91
C MET A 28 9.20 6.93 7.43
N ALA A 29 8.02 6.68 7.98
CA ALA A 29 7.78 6.57 9.43
C ALA A 29 8.18 5.20 10.01
N LYS A 30 8.71 4.27 9.20
CA LYS A 30 9.04 2.88 9.57
C LYS A 30 7.84 2.05 10.03
N ASP A 31 6.64 2.44 9.62
CA ASP A 31 5.43 1.64 9.80
C ASP A 31 5.21 0.78 8.55
N ASP A 32 5.99 -0.31 8.46
CA ASP A 32 5.98 -1.20 7.29
C ASP A 32 4.63 -1.91 7.13
N ARG A 33 3.90 -2.11 8.22
CA ARG A 33 2.56 -2.70 8.21
C ARG A 33 1.56 -1.81 7.48
N GLU A 34 1.47 -0.53 7.86
CA GLU A 34 0.56 0.38 7.16
C GLU A 34 1.04 0.67 5.73
N ALA A 35 2.35 0.80 5.51
CA ALA A 35 2.90 0.95 4.16
C ALA A 35 2.48 -0.20 3.24
N PHE A 36 2.67 -1.44 3.69
CA PHE A 36 2.27 -2.65 2.98
C PHE A 36 0.79 -2.64 2.60
N ARG A 37 -0.10 -2.27 3.54
CA ARG A 37 -1.55 -2.18 3.28
C ARG A 37 -1.89 -1.16 2.19
N ARG A 38 -1.25 0.02 2.19
CA ARG A 38 -1.51 1.05 1.18
C ARG A 38 -1.02 0.67 -0.20
N TYR A 39 0.18 0.08 -0.30
CA TYR A 39 0.68 -0.41 -1.58
C TYR A 39 -0.19 -1.54 -2.13
N ASN A 40 -0.64 -2.46 -1.29
CA ASN A 40 -1.58 -3.51 -1.70
C ASN A 40 -2.89 -2.94 -2.20
N ARG A 41 -3.48 -2.00 -1.46
CA ARG A 41 -4.71 -1.35 -1.87
C ARG A 41 -4.53 -0.60 -3.20
N CYS A 42 -3.45 0.15 -3.37
CA CYS A 42 -3.15 0.81 -4.64
C CYS A 42 -3.05 -0.19 -5.80
N ARG A 43 -2.37 -1.32 -5.57
CA ARG A 43 -2.22 -2.38 -6.58
C ARG A 43 -3.56 -3.03 -6.97
N TRP A 44 -4.46 -3.22 -6.03
CA TRP A 44 -5.73 -3.92 -6.26
C TRP A 44 -6.86 -3.01 -6.73
N ASP A 45 -6.98 -1.82 -6.14
CA ASP A 45 -8.04 -0.87 -6.48
C ASP A 45 -7.74 -0.16 -7.81
N PHE A 46 -6.46 0.06 -8.14
CA PHE A 46 -6.03 0.81 -9.33
C PHE A 46 -4.96 0.07 -10.16
N PRO A 47 -5.17 -1.18 -10.58
CA PRO A 47 -4.12 -2.05 -11.11
C PRO A 47 -3.37 -1.50 -12.32
N GLU A 48 -4.02 -0.69 -13.15
CA GLU A 48 -3.49 -0.11 -14.39
C GLU A 48 -2.71 1.20 -14.18
N SER A 49 -2.81 1.82 -12.99
CA SER A 49 -2.18 3.11 -12.74
C SER A 49 -0.66 3.02 -12.62
N GLU A 50 0.02 4.14 -12.86
CA GLU A 50 1.46 4.25 -12.63
C GLU A 50 1.80 4.06 -11.14
N SER A 51 0.98 4.61 -10.24
CA SER A 51 1.12 4.47 -8.79
C SER A 51 1.01 3.00 -8.35
N ALA A 52 0.19 2.18 -9.03
CA ALA A 52 0.15 0.75 -8.80
C ALA A 52 1.43 0.04 -9.29
N ARG A 53 2.04 0.49 -10.39
CA ARG A 53 3.35 -0.01 -10.85
C ARG A 53 4.42 0.28 -9.80
N TYR A 54 4.47 1.51 -9.27
CA TYR A 54 5.39 1.85 -8.19
C TYR A 54 5.12 1.05 -6.91
N SER A 55 3.85 0.90 -6.53
CA SER A 55 3.44 0.11 -5.37
C SER A 55 3.89 -1.35 -5.48
N ARG A 56 3.78 -1.97 -6.66
CA ARG A 56 4.31 -3.33 -6.91
C ARG A 56 5.83 -3.39 -6.71
N GLY A 57 6.56 -2.38 -7.19
CA GLY A 57 8.01 -2.27 -6.96
C GLY A 57 8.36 -2.15 -5.47
N ARG A 58 7.58 -1.39 -4.70
CA ARG A 58 7.75 -1.28 -3.25
C ARG A 58 7.44 -2.56 -2.50
N LEU A 59 6.37 -3.28 -2.89
CA LEU A 59 6.00 -4.56 -2.29
C LEU A 59 7.06 -5.65 -2.48
N ALA A 60 7.99 -5.49 -3.42
CA ALA A 60 9.11 -6.40 -3.63
C ALA A 60 10.33 -6.12 -2.73
N LEU A 61 10.29 -5.09 -1.88
CA LEU A 61 11.38 -4.79 -0.95
C LEU A 61 11.45 -5.82 0.19
N PRO A 62 12.65 -6.11 0.75
CA PRO A 62 12.82 -7.13 1.79
C PRO A 62 11.89 -6.96 3.00
N GLU A 63 11.73 -5.74 3.48
CA GLU A 63 10.85 -5.36 4.59
C GLU A 63 9.36 -5.63 4.29
N MET A 64 8.93 -5.46 3.04
CA MET A 64 7.55 -5.75 2.63
C MET A 64 7.29 -7.24 2.47
N LEU A 65 8.29 -8.00 2.02
CA LEU A 65 8.22 -9.46 1.96
C LEU A 65 8.15 -10.07 3.37
N GLN A 66 8.96 -9.56 4.31
CA GLN A 66 8.87 -9.95 5.72
C GLN A 66 7.49 -9.63 6.30
N GLN A 67 6.93 -8.47 5.98
CA GLN A 67 5.58 -8.11 6.42
C GLN A 67 4.52 -9.06 5.84
N PHE A 68 4.65 -9.47 4.57
CA PHE A 68 3.75 -10.46 3.96
C PHE A 68 3.82 -11.81 4.68
N GLU A 69 5.02 -12.32 4.97
CA GLU A 69 5.20 -13.57 5.71
C GLU A 69 4.62 -13.48 7.13
N ALA A 70 4.79 -12.34 7.80
CA ALA A 70 4.23 -12.10 9.12
C ALA A 70 2.70 -12.09 9.10
N GLU A 71 2.06 -11.47 8.09
CA GLU A 71 0.60 -11.52 7.95
C GLU A 71 0.11 -12.94 7.64
N ALA A 72 0.80 -13.70 6.77
CA ALA A 72 0.43 -15.07 6.45
C ALA A 72 0.43 -16.00 7.67
N ARG A 73 1.51 -15.97 8.49
CA ARG A 73 1.60 -16.75 9.72
C ARG A 73 0.49 -16.39 10.72
N SER A 74 0.14 -15.10 10.82
CA SER A 74 -0.91 -14.66 11.75
C SER A 74 -2.31 -15.18 11.40
N VAL A 75 -2.54 -15.59 10.15
CA VAL A 75 -3.81 -16.18 9.69
C VAL A 75 -3.82 -17.69 9.93
N GLU A 76 -2.67 -18.36 9.89
CA GLU A 76 -2.54 -19.81 10.14
C GLU A 76 -2.75 -20.18 11.62
N ASP A 77 -2.45 -19.25 12.54
CA ASP A 77 -2.57 -19.43 13.99
C ASP A 77 -3.99 -19.16 14.54
N GLN A 78 -4.99 -18.89 13.69
CA GLN A 78 -6.40 -18.59 14.05
C GLN A 78 -7.36 -19.72 13.67
#